data_AF-A0A845V249-F1
#
_entry.id   AF-A0A845V249-F1
#
_cell.length_a   1.000
_cell.length_b   1.000
_cell.length_c   1.000
_cell.angle_alpha   90.00
_cell.angle_beta   90.00
_cell.angle_gamma   90.00
#
_symmetry.space_group_name_H-M   'P 1'
#
loop_
_entity.id
_entity.type
_entity.pdbx_description
1 polymer ?
#
loop_
_entity_poly.entity_id
_entity_poly.type
_entity_poly.pdbx_seq_one_letter_code
_entity_poly.pdbx_strand_id
1 'polypeptide(L)'
;MTGSAHGGSVVANESRFGLGGGIFSKDVDYPTVPALKQFDTDMVFINHFNLATPEMPFGAVRDSGYGRKHGVFDLREFGNAKAIAVAAWLGGRARVAQPYLLCPSGPTTARLRA
;
A
#
# COMPACT_ATOMS: atom_id res chain seq x y z
N MET A 1 35.96 -9.98 -5.45
CA MET A 1 35.41 -8.95 -4.52
C MET A 1 33.97 -9.32 -4.23
N THR A 2 33.76 -10.21 -3.26
CA THR A 2 32.44 -10.64 -2.79
C THR A 2 31.94 -9.60 -1.77
N GLY A 3 31.43 -8.48 -2.25
CA GLY A 3 30.70 -7.53 -1.40
C GLY A 3 29.39 -8.19 -0.98
N SER A 4 29.30 -8.61 0.28
CA SER A 4 28.08 -9.20 0.84
C SER A 4 26.90 -8.28 0.58
N ALA A 5 25.89 -8.79 -0.15
CA ALA A 5 24.64 -8.09 -0.43
C ALA A 5 23.95 -7.56 0.84
N HIS A 6 24.34 -8.03 2.03
CA HIS A 6 23.79 -7.63 3.33
C HIS A 6 24.34 -6.28 3.84
N GLY A 7 25.54 -5.86 3.42
CA GLY A 7 26.11 -4.58 3.87
C GLY A 7 25.44 -3.37 3.23
N GLY A 8 24.96 -3.53 1.99
CA GLY A 8 24.38 -2.44 1.20
C GLY A 8 23.01 -1.96 1.72
N SER A 9 22.15 -2.87 2.17
CA SER A 9 20.82 -2.53 2.71
C SER A 9 20.92 -1.82 4.06
N VAL A 10 21.86 -2.24 4.92
CA VAL A 10 22.11 -1.61 6.22
C VAL A 10 22.46 -0.14 6.05
N VAL A 11 23.46 0.17 5.21
CA VAL A 11 23.87 1.55 4.93
C VAL A 11 22.77 2.35 4.24
N ALA A 12 22.04 1.74 3.29
CA ALA A 12 20.92 2.41 2.63
C ALA A 12 19.79 2.82 3.60
N ASN A 13 19.62 2.05 4.67
CA ASN A 13 18.61 2.31 5.70
C ASN A 13 19.06 3.28 6.80
N GLU A 14 20.31 3.77 6.79
CA GLU A 14 20.82 4.80 7.72
C GLU A 14 20.31 6.21 7.42
N SER A 15 19.23 6.33 6.64
CA SER A 15 18.49 7.57 6.44
C SER A 15 17.21 7.55 7.26
N ARG A 16 16.86 8.68 7.89
CA ARG A 16 15.53 8.84 8.51
C ARG A 16 14.37 8.82 7.50
N PHE A 17 14.69 9.00 6.22
CA PHE A 17 13.75 9.04 5.11
C PHE A 17 13.65 7.69 4.39
N GLY A 18 12.50 7.44 3.77
CA GLY A 18 12.18 6.17 3.09
C GLY A 18 11.26 6.34 1.88
N LEU A 19 11.52 7.32 1.01
CA LEU A 19 10.69 7.56 -0.17
C LEU A 19 10.96 6.59 -1.32
N GLY A 20 12.22 6.41 -1.69
CA GLY A 20 12.58 5.56 -2.82
C GLY A 20 14.08 5.30 -2.89
N GLY A 21 14.44 4.16 -3.45
CA GLY A 21 15.83 3.74 -3.64
C GLY A 21 16.08 3.19 -5.04
N GLY A 22 17.36 3.00 -5.37
CA GLY A 22 17.78 2.43 -6.64
C GLY A 22 18.99 1.52 -6.44
N ILE A 23 19.02 0.38 -7.11
CA ILE A 23 20.15 -0.55 -7.14
C ILE A 23 20.65 -0.65 -8.57
N PHE A 24 21.94 -0.43 -8.77
CA PHE A 24 22.59 -0.67 -10.05
C PHE A 24 23.49 -1.90 -9.90
N SER A 25 23.16 -2.99 -10.59
CA SER A 25 23.89 -4.25 -10.53
C SER A 25 23.92 -4.91 -11.91
N LYS A 26 25.04 -5.56 -12.24
CA LYS A 26 25.13 -6.42 -13.43
C LYS A 26 24.46 -7.78 -13.21
N ASP A 27 24.44 -8.24 -11.96
CA ASP A 27 23.89 -9.53 -11.57
C ASP A 27 22.49 -9.30 -10.99
N VAL A 28 21.47 -9.36 -11.85
CA VAL A 28 20.06 -9.17 -11.48
C VAL A 28 19.32 -10.49 -11.59
N ASP A 29 19.76 -11.48 -10.82
CA ASP A 29 19.10 -12.77 -10.79
C ASP A 29 17.87 -12.73 -9.86
N TYR A 30 16.87 -13.59 -10.06
CA TYR A 30 15.71 -13.74 -9.16
C TYR A 30 16.03 -13.69 -7.64
N PRO A 31 17.15 -14.24 -7.13
CA PRO A 31 17.60 -14.08 -5.73
C PRO A 31 17.94 -12.65 -5.26
N THR A 32 18.09 -11.66 -6.16
CA THR A 32 18.19 -10.24 -5.78
C THR A 32 16.88 -9.68 -5.25
N VAL A 33 15.72 -10.18 -5.71
CA VAL A 33 14.39 -9.70 -5.29
C VAL A 33 14.12 -9.94 -3.80
N PRO A 34 14.45 -11.09 -3.19
CA PRO A 34 14.42 -11.26 -1.73
C PRO A 34 15.25 -10.24 -0.95
N ALA A 35 16.42 -9.82 -1.46
CA ALA A 35 17.26 -8.82 -0.80
C ALA A 35 16.64 -7.42 -0.81
N LEU A 36 15.79 -7.11 -1.80
CA LEU A 36 15.04 -5.84 -1.86
C LEU A 36 14.08 -5.66 -0.69
N LYS A 37 13.62 -6.76 -0.07
CA LYS A 37 12.76 -6.70 1.12
C LYS A 37 13.46 -6.09 2.34
N GLN A 38 14.78 -5.92 2.29
CA GLN A 38 15.56 -5.34 3.37
C GLN A 38 15.66 -3.81 3.26
N PHE A 39 15.17 -3.19 2.18
CA PHE A 39 15.17 -1.74 2.05
C PHE A 39 13.93 -1.16 2.70
N ASP A 40 14.14 -0.24 3.63
CA ASP A 40 13.06 0.47 4.33
C ASP A 40 12.64 1.71 3.54
N THR A 41 12.30 1.51 2.27
CA THR A 41 11.80 2.54 1.35
C THR A 41 10.50 2.10 0.70
N ASP A 42 9.71 3.07 0.24
CA ASP A 42 8.42 2.82 -0.40
C ASP A 42 8.54 2.05 -1.72
N MET A 43 9.59 2.41 -2.48
CA MET A 43 9.90 1.90 -3.82
C MET A 43 11.39 1.64 -3.95
N VAL A 44 11.75 0.65 -4.78
CA VAL A 44 13.14 0.41 -5.19
C VAL A 44 13.15 0.12 -6.69
N PHE A 45 14.01 0.82 -7.42
CA PHE A 45 14.27 0.57 -8.84
C PHE A 45 15.55 -0.24 -9.02
N ILE A 46 15.62 -1.08 -10.06
CA ILE A 46 16.84 -1.82 -10.42
C ILE A 46 17.30 -1.39 -11.80
N ASN A 47 18.58 -1.01 -11.92
CA ASN A 47 19.22 -0.55 -13.15
C ASN A 47 18.50 0.61 -13.85
N HIS A 48 17.67 1.32 -13.11
CA HIS A 48 16.93 2.47 -13.59
C HIS A 48 16.64 3.40 -12.41
N PHE A 49 16.38 4.67 -12.71
CA PHE A 49 15.80 5.61 -11.76
C PHE A 49 14.69 6.35 -12.50
N ASN A 50 13.43 5.96 -12.27
CA ASN A 50 12.29 6.58 -12.95
C ASN A 50 11.50 7.47 -11.99
N LEU A 51 10.77 8.42 -12.57
CA LEU A 51 9.64 9.01 -11.88
C LEU A 51 8.56 7.95 -11.69
N ALA A 52 7.84 8.02 -10.56
CA ALA A 52 6.71 7.14 -10.32
C ALA A 52 5.64 7.35 -11.39
N THR A 53 5.24 6.28 -12.07
CA THR A 53 4.18 6.36 -13.07
C THR A 53 2.80 6.32 -12.39
N PRO A 54 1.74 6.85 -13.02
CA PRO A 54 0.40 6.92 -12.42
C PRO A 54 -0.19 5.56 -12.02
N GLU A 55 0.31 4.46 -12.57
CA GLU A 55 -0.15 3.10 -12.29
C GLU A 55 0.61 2.47 -11.11
N MET A 56 1.82 2.97 -10.82
CA MET A 56 2.68 2.44 -9.75
C MET A 56 2.25 3.03 -8.41
N PRO A 57 2.11 2.22 -7.34
CA PRO A 57 1.88 2.74 -6.00
C PRO A 57 3.03 3.65 -5.59
N PHE A 58 2.73 4.91 -5.24
CA PHE A 58 3.71 5.91 -4.86
C PHE A 58 3.40 6.44 -3.47
N GLY A 59 4.28 6.27 -2.51
CA GLY A 59 4.12 6.87 -1.20
C GLY A 59 5.42 6.99 -0.46
N ALA A 60 5.33 6.94 0.85
CA ALA A 60 6.45 7.12 1.73
C ALA A 60 6.34 6.24 2.97
N VAL A 61 7.50 5.92 3.55
CA VAL A 61 7.63 5.38 4.89
C VAL A 61 8.58 6.24 5.72
N ARG A 62 8.53 6.09 7.06
CA ARG A 62 9.33 6.86 8.03
C ARG A 62 9.04 8.38 7.92
N ASP A 63 10.06 9.22 8.02
CA ASP A 63 9.92 10.68 7.97
C ASP A 63 9.55 11.19 6.57
N SER A 64 9.56 10.33 5.55
CA SER A 64 9.08 10.71 4.21
C SER A 64 7.55 10.82 4.14
N GLY A 65 6.83 10.26 5.11
CA GLY A 65 5.37 10.34 5.20
C GLY A 65 4.67 9.00 5.37
N TYR A 66 3.36 9.02 5.17
CA TYR A 66 2.45 7.88 5.30
C TYR A 66 1.46 7.83 4.14
N GLY A 67 0.90 6.65 3.89
CA GLY A 67 -0.09 6.45 2.84
C GLY A 67 0.53 6.18 1.48
N ARG A 68 -0.33 5.95 0.50
CA ARG A 68 0.02 5.66 -0.89
C ARG A 68 -0.89 6.46 -1.80
N LYS A 69 -0.30 7.03 -2.83
CA LYS A 69 -0.93 7.70 -3.96
C LYS A 69 -0.79 6.84 -5.20
N HIS A 70 -1.45 7.28 -6.28
CA HIS A 70 -1.49 6.59 -7.58
C HIS A 70 -2.27 5.26 -7.57
N GLY A 71 -2.59 4.79 -8.78
CA GLY A 71 -3.34 3.56 -9.02
C GLY A 71 -4.62 3.44 -8.18
N VAL A 72 -4.94 2.21 -7.77
CA VAL A 72 -6.12 1.92 -6.94
C VAL A 72 -5.98 2.40 -5.48
N PHE A 73 -4.77 2.74 -5.05
CA PHE A 73 -4.51 3.18 -3.68
C PHE A 73 -4.99 4.61 -3.45
N ASP A 74 -4.86 5.46 -4.47
CA ASP A 74 -5.32 6.86 -4.45
C ASP A 74 -6.83 6.98 -4.18
N LEU A 75 -7.63 6.03 -4.69
CA LEU A 75 -9.09 6.01 -4.51
C LEU A 75 -9.52 5.97 -3.03
N ARG A 76 -8.68 5.42 -2.15
CA ARG A 76 -8.96 5.38 -0.71
C ARG A 76 -8.72 6.73 -0.03
N GLU A 77 -7.84 7.55 -0.59
CA GLU A 77 -7.50 8.86 -0.04
C GLU A 77 -8.59 9.90 -0.37
N PHE A 78 -9.22 9.78 -1.54
CA PHE A 78 -10.28 10.69 -2.00
C PHE A 78 -11.70 10.16 -1.77
N GLY A 79 -11.85 8.89 -1.38
CA GLY A 79 -13.14 8.24 -1.14
C GLY A 79 -13.65 8.45 0.28
N ASN A 80 -14.92 8.80 0.43
CA ASN A 80 -15.56 8.88 1.75
C ASN A 80 -16.19 7.55 2.14
N ALA A 81 -15.73 6.95 3.23
CA ALA A 81 -16.36 5.76 3.81
C ALA A 81 -17.68 6.12 4.51
N LYS A 82 -18.77 5.43 4.15
CA LYS A 82 -20.05 5.51 4.88
C LYS A 82 -20.37 4.16 5.52
N ALA A 83 -20.50 4.16 6.84
CA ALA A 83 -20.99 3.01 7.60
C ALA A 83 -22.51 3.10 7.75
N ILE A 84 -23.22 2.02 7.41
CA ILE A 84 -24.67 1.89 7.63
C ILE A 84 -24.89 0.63 8.47
N ALA A 85 -25.60 0.78 9.58
CA ALA A 85 -26.02 -0.32 10.43
C ALA A 85 -27.55 -0.35 10.48
N VAL A 86 -28.13 -1.53 10.26
CA VAL A 86 -29.58 -1.74 10.37
C VAL A 86 -29.83 -2.57 11.62
N ALA A 87 -30.71 -2.07 12.49
CA ALA A 87 -31.20 -2.83 13.64
C ALA A 87 -32.64 -3.28 13.37
N ALA A 88 -32.91 -4.57 13.59
CA ALA A 88 -34.28 -5.08 13.61
C ALA A 88 -34.75 -5.18 15.07
N TRP A 89 -35.94 -4.65 15.34
CA TRP A 89 -36.64 -4.84 16.61
C TRP A 89 -37.49 -6.10 16.52
N LEU A 90 -37.01 -7.19 17.14
CA LEU A 90 -37.75 -8.44 17.27
C LEU A 90 -37.99 -8.72 18.75
N GLY A 91 -39.25 -8.64 19.19
CA GLY A 91 -39.67 -9.08 20.53
C GLY A 91 -39.03 -8.32 21.71
N GLY A 92 -38.88 -6.99 21.60
CA GLY A 92 -38.39 -6.16 22.72
C GLY A 92 -36.87 -6.12 22.92
N ARG A 93 -36.08 -6.72 22.01
CA ARG A 93 -34.62 -6.56 21.97
C ARG A 93 -34.16 -6.10 20.58
N ALA A 94 -33.35 -5.05 20.54
CA ALA A 94 -32.67 -4.64 19.32
C ALA A 94 -31.54 -5.63 18.99
N ARG A 95 -31.60 -6.27 17.82
CA ARG A 95 -30.43 -6.93 17.23
C ARG A 95 -29.84 -6.00 16.18
N VAL A 96 -28.64 -5.50 16.42
CA VAL A 96 -27.85 -4.75 15.43
C VAL A 96 -27.25 -5.77 14.47
N ALA A 97 -27.62 -5.70 13.19
CA ALA A 97 -26.88 -6.45 12.16
C ALA A 97 -25.49 -5.83 11.99
N GLN A 98 -24.48 -6.67 11.69
CA GLN A 98 -23.10 -6.21 11.47
C GLN A 98 -23.09 -5.03 10.48
N PRO A 99 -22.42 -3.91 10.80
CA PRO A 99 -22.33 -2.78 9.88
C PRO A 99 -21.61 -3.24 8.61
N TYR A 100 -22.16 -2.92 7.45
CA TYR A 100 -21.47 -3.13 6.18
C TYR A 100 -20.94 -1.80 5.66
N LEU A 101 -19.71 -1.84 5.15
CA LEU A 101 -19.04 -0.69 4.56
C LEU A 101 -19.57 -0.46 3.16
N LEU A 102 -20.23 0.67 2.92
CA LEU A 102 -20.56 1.09 1.56
C LEU A 102 -19.35 1.88 1.00
N CYS A 103 -18.63 1.29 0.06
CA CYS A 103 -17.64 2.01 -0.74
C CYS A 103 -18.38 2.77 -1.86
N PRO A 104 -18.21 4.10 -2.04
CA PRO A 104 -19.03 4.87 -2.99
C PRO A 104 -18.73 4.66 -4.48
N SER A 105 -17.83 3.76 -4.88
CA SER A 105 -17.31 3.67 -6.26
C SER A 105 -17.68 2.40 -7.04
N GLY A 106 -18.70 1.64 -6.63
CA GLY A 106 -19.24 0.50 -7.40
C GLY A 106 -20.75 0.60 -7.60
N PRO A 107 -21.31 0.06 -8.71
CA PRO A 107 -22.70 0.29 -9.08
C PRO A 107 -23.65 -0.22 -7.99
N THR A 108 -24.40 0.74 -7.43
CA THR A 108 -25.57 0.55 -6.59
C THR A 108 -26.58 -0.35 -7.30
N THR A 109 -26.54 -1.66 -7.10
CA THR A 109 -27.66 -2.58 -7.37
C THR A 109 -27.39 -3.97 -6.76
N ALA A 110 -27.49 -4.07 -5.44
CA ALA A 110 -27.92 -5.32 -4.82
C ALA A 110 -29.26 -5.03 -4.14
N ARG A 111 -30.35 -5.25 -4.88
CA ARG A 111 -31.71 -5.25 -4.34
C ARG A 111 -31.76 -6.27 -3.20
N LEU A 112 -31.87 -5.82 -1.96
CA LEU A 112 -32.47 -6.63 -0.91
C LEU A 112 -33.96 -6.77 -1.26
N ARG A 113 -34.35 -7.93 -1.80
CA ARG A 113 -35.74 -8.37 -1.74
C ARG A 113 -35.99 -8.85 -0.30
N ALA A 114 -37.03 -8.29 0.29
CA ALA A 114 -37.67 -8.80 1.51
C ALA A 114 -38.21 -10.22 1.29
#